data_AF-A0A2P2INV1-F1
#
_entry.id   AF-A0A2P2INV1-F1
#
_cell.length_a   1.000
_cell.length_b   1.000
_cell.length_c   1.000
_cell.angle_alpha   90.00
_cell.angle_beta   90.00
_cell.angle_gamma   90.00
#
_symmetry.space_group_name_H-M   'P 1'
#
loop_
_entity.id
_entity.type
_entity.pdbx_description
1 polymer ?
#
loop_
_entity_poly.entity_id
_entity_poly.type
_entity_poly.pdbx_seq_one_letter_code
_entity_poly.pdbx_strand_id
1 'polypeptide(L)'
;MGFLGPESNVADKLGVERDNRSNFKASYGHFSTNVEGVFAAGDCRRGQSLVVWAISEGRQAASNVDKYLMIEEDAALSTGHQEDLVKRRQDLKKRHQGSGKHTVMT
;
A
#
# COMPACT_ATOMS: atom_id res chain seq x y z
N MET A 1 7.71 16.66 33.83
CA MET A 1 8.29 15.74 32.83
C MET A 1 7.95 16.24 31.44
N GLY A 2 8.83 16.06 30.46
CA GLY A 2 8.60 16.45 29.05
C GLY A 2 7.75 15.43 28.28
N PHE A 3 7.88 15.40 26.96
CA PHE A 3 7.22 14.39 26.11
C PHE A 3 7.69 12.97 26.49
N LEU A 4 6.75 12.12 26.89
CA LEU A 4 7.02 10.74 27.35
C LEU A 4 6.85 9.69 26.26
N GLY A 5 6.24 10.04 25.14
CA GLY A 5 5.87 9.11 24.07
C GLY A 5 4.46 9.41 23.55
N PRO A 6 4.09 8.85 22.40
CA PRO A 6 2.73 8.90 21.89
C PRO A 6 1.75 8.11 22.78
N GLU A 7 0.46 8.42 22.68
CA GLU A 7 -0.58 7.68 23.39
C GLU A 7 -0.56 6.18 23.05
N SER A 8 -0.60 5.33 24.07
CA SER A 8 -0.49 3.88 23.88
C SER A 8 -1.67 3.28 23.12
N ASN A 9 -2.87 3.82 23.36
CA ASN A 9 -4.14 3.35 22.80
C ASN A 9 -4.09 3.15 21.27
N VAL A 10 -3.46 4.08 20.55
CA VAL A 10 -3.35 4.00 19.08
C VAL A 10 -2.47 2.83 18.67
N ALA A 11 -1.30 2.68 19.29
CA ALA A 11 -0.41 1.55 18.99
C ALA A 11 -1.01 0.21 19.42
N ASP A 12 -1.73 0.14 20.54
CA ASP A 12 -2.33 -1.09 21.02
C ASP A 12 -3.47 -1.56 20.09
N LYS A 13 -4.29 -0.62 19.60
CA LYS A 13 -5.40 -0.93 18.67
C LYS A 13 -4.94 -1.30 17.27
N LEU A 14 -3.89 -0.63 16.78
CA LEU A 14 -3.36 -0.89 15.44
C LEU A 14 -2.33 -2.02 15.41
N GLY A 15 -1.78 -2.43 16.56
CA GLY A 15 -0.71 -3.42 16.64
C GLY A 15 0.65 -2.86 16.20
N VAL A 16 0.87 -1.56 16.37
CA VAL A 16 2.12 -0.89 15.96
C VAL A 16 3.22 -1.14 17.00
N GLU A 17 4.36 -1.66 16.55
CA GLU A 17 5.54 -1.86 17.38
C GLU A 17 6.10 -0.52 17.88
N ARG A 18 6.65 -0.54 19.09
CA ARG A 18 7.34 0.60 19.69
C ARG A 18 8.84 0.33 19.82
N ASP A 19 9.63 1.40 19.81
CA ASP A 19 11.05 1.33 20.14
C ASP A 19 11.28 1.31 21.67
N ASN A 20 12.55 1.20 22.08
CA ASN A 20 12.94 1.19 23.49
C ASN A 20 12.62 2.52 24.23
N ARG A 21 12.22 3.56 23.50
CA ARG A 21 11.85 4.88 24.02
C ARG A 21 10.34 5.10 23.95
N SER A 22 9.55 4.05 23.70
CA SER A 22 8.08 4.05 23.54
C SER A 22 7.53 4.78 22.32
N ASN A 23 8.38 5.25 21.40
CA ASN A 23 7.94 5.85 20.14
C ASN A 23 7.49 4.76 19.16
N PHE A 24 6.64 5.11 18.21
CA PHE A 24 6.27 4.20 17.11
C PHE A 24 7.50 3.87 16.28
N LYS A 25 7.75 2.58 16.11
CA LYS A 25 8.90 2.07 15.39
C LYS A 25 8.65 2.21 13.89
N ALA A 26 9.32 3.19 13.29
CA ALA A 26 9.37 3.38 11.85
C ALA A 26 10.73 3.94 11.42
N SER A 27 11.29 3.36 10.36
CA SER A 27 12.60 3.74 9.82
C SER A 27 12.55 5.12 9.19
N TYR A 28 13.56 5.95 9.46
CA TYR A 28 13.68 7.26 8.83
C TYR A 28 13.83 7.10 7.30
N GLY A 29 13.16 7.98 6.53
CA GLY A 29 13.14 7.93 5.06
C GLY A 29 11.97 7.11 4.49
N HIS A 30 11.57 6.02 5.14
CA HIS A 30 10.44 5.17 4.73
C HIS A 30 9.16 5.48 5.50
N PHE A 31 9.28 5.75 6.81
CA PHE A 31 8.18 6.09 7.72
C PHE A 31 7.10 5.02 7.88
N SER A 32 7.24 3.86 7.24
CA SER A 32 6.36 2.71 7.43
C SER A 32 6.60 2.04 8.79
N THR A 33 5.52 1.60 9.39
CA THR A 33 5.54 0.78 10.61
C THR A 33 5.57 -0.71 10.25
N ASN A 34 5.45 -1.59 11.25
CA ASN A 34 5.25 -3.02 11.04
C ASN A 34 3.86 -3.36 10.46
N VAL A 35 2.90 -2.43 10.55
CA VAL A 35 1.54 -2.60 10.04
C VAL A 35 1.48 -1.99 8.64
N GLU A 36 1.06 -2.80 7.67
CA GLU A 36 0.94 -2.39 6.28
C GLU A 36 -0.06 -1.23 6.14
N GLY A 37 0.29 -0.23 5.31
CA GLY A 37 -0.50 0.99 5.14
C GLY A 37 -0.45 1.97 6.32
N VAL A 38 0.25 1.65 7.43
CA VAL A 38 0.38 2.55 8.59
C VAL A 38 1.77 3.17 8.64
N PHE A 39 1.79 4.50 8.74
CA PHE A 39 3.00 5.31 8.73
C PHE A 39 3.08 6.19 9.98
N ALA A 40 4.29 6.47 10.47
CA ALA A 40 4.54 7.31 11.63
C ALA A 40 5.58 8.38 11.31
N ALA A 41 5.43 9.60 11.85
CA ALA A 41 6.33 10.73 11.64
C ALA A 41 6.26 11.75 12.79
N GLY A 42 7.29 12.59 12.93
CA GLY A 42 7.35 13.62 13.95
C GLY A 42 7.57 13.02 15.35
N ASP A 43 7.08 13.70 16.39
CA ASP A 43 7.42 13.37 17.77
C ASP A 43 6.96 11.96 18.19
N CYS A 44 5.89 11.43 17.60
CA CYS A 44 5.43 10.06 17.87
C CYS A 44 6.42 8.98 17.40
N ARG A 45 7.29 9.28 16.44
CA ARG A 45 8.31 8.38 15.88
C ARG A 45 9.71 8.71 16.38
N ARG A 46 10.05 10.00 16.41
CA ARG A 46 11.39 10.52 16.74
C ARG A 46 11.59 10.70 18.25
N GLY A 47 10.52 10.90 19.00
CA GLY A 47 10.54 11.46 20.35
C GLY A 47 10.58 12.98 20.34
N GLN A 48 10.71 13.58 21.52
CA GLN A 48 10.74 15.04 21.71
C GLN A 48 11.66 15.75 20.69
N SER A 49 11.07 16.60 19.84
CA SER A 49 11.81 17.25 18.75
C SER A 49 11.31 18.69 18.49
N LEU A 50 11.90 19.34 17.49
CA LEU A 50 11.49 20.66 17.02
C LEU A 50 10.35 20.55 16.00
N VAL A 51 9.48 21.56 15.96
CA VAL A 51 8.38 21.66 14.99
C VAL A 51 8.87 21.52 13.55
N VAL A 52 10.03 22.10 13.21
CA VAL A 52 10.60 21.99 11.86
C VAL A 52 10.91 20.55 11.46
N TRP A 53 11.27 19.68 12.42
CA TRP A 53 11.47 18.26 12.15
C TRP A 53 10.16 17.55 11.91
N ALA A 54 9.12 17.85 12.70
CA ALA A 54 7.79 17.29 12.47
C ALA A 54 7.25 17.66 11.08
N ILE A 55 7.45 18.92 10.63
CA ILE A 55 7.08 19.37 9.29
C ILE A 55 7.87 18.61 8.21
N SER A 56 9.19 18.49 8.37
CA SER A 56 10.04 17.79 7.41
C SER A 56 9.69 16.31 7.29
N GLU A 57 9.52 15.61 8.41
CA GLU A 57 9.15 14.20 8.43
C GLU A 57 7.72 13.99 7.91
N GLY A 58 6.78 14.88 8.24
CA GLY A 58 5.41 14.82 7.72
C GLY A 58 5.36 14.87 6.19
N ARG A 59 6.16 15.75 5.55
CA ARG A 59 6.25 15.81 4.08
C ARG A 59 6.83 14.53 3.47
N GLN A 60 7.84 13.95 4.11
CA GLN A 60 8.44 12.70 3.63
C GLN A 60 7.51 11.50 3.83
N ALA A 61 6.79 11.44 4.96
CA ALA A 61 5.78 10.42 5.19
C ALA A 61 4.65 10.52 4.16
N ALA A 62 4.15 11.72 3.87
CA ALA A 62 3.14 11.93 2.84
C ALA A 62 3.61 11.44 1.45
N SER A 63 4.88 11.68 1.08
CA SER A 63 5.43 11.15 -0.16
C SER A 63 5.53 9.62 -0.19
N ASN A 64 5.78 8.97 0.96
CA ASN A 64 5.78 7.50 1.03
C ASN A 64 4.36 6.92 0.98
N VAL A 65 3.39 7.59 1.62
CA VAL A 65 1.97 7.22 1.53
C VAL A 65 1.49 7.32 0.08
N ASP A 66 1.83 8.41 -0.62
CA ASP A 66 1.50 8.61 -2.03
C ASP A 66 2.05 7.47 -2.90
N LYS A 67 3.34 7.13 -2.74
CA LYS A 67 3.96 5.98 -3.44
C LYS A 67 3.28 4.65 -3.13
N TYR A 68 2.90 4.43 -1.87
CA TYR A 68 2.20 3.21 -1.46
C TYR A 68 0.84 3.09 -2.15
N LEU A 69 0.08 4.18 -2.24
CA LEU A 69 -1.23 4.18 -2.90
C LEU A 69 -1.14 4.06 -4.43
N MET A 70 -0.11 4.63 -5.06
CA MET A 70 0.10 4.51 -6.51
C MET A 70 0.44 3.09 -6.94
N ILE A 71 1.20 2.34 -6.12
CA ILE A 71 1.50 0.92 -6.41
C ILE A 71 0.22 0.08 -6.44
N GLU A 72 -0.72 0.33 -5.53
CA GLU A 72 -2.02 -0.35 -5.52
C GLU A 72 -2.85 -0.04 -6.78
N GLU A 73 -2.81 1.21 -7.26
CA GLU A 73 -3.50 1.60 -8.49
C GLU A 73 -2.89 0.91 -9.74
N ASP A 74 -1.56 0.93 -9.86
CA ASP A 74 -0.86 0.27 -10.97
C ASP A 74 -1.05 -1.25 -10.96
N ALA A 75 -1.00 -1.88 -9.78
CA ALA A 75 -1.25 -3.31 -9.62
C ALA A 75 -2.70 -3.67 -10.01
N ALA A 76 -3.69 -2.87 -9.59
CA ALA A 76 -5.09 -3.07 -9.94
C ALA A 76 -5.34 -2.91 -11.46
N LEU A 77 -4.74 -1.91 -12.09
CA LEU A 77 -4.84 -1.66 -13.54
C LEU A 77 -4.25 -2.82 -14.36
N SER A 78 -3.11 -3.37 -13.93
CA SER A 78 -2.47 -4.50 -14.62
C SER A 78 -3.30 -5.78 -14.56
N THR A 79 -3.99 -6.02 -13.44
CA THR A 79 -4.85 -7.19 -13.22
C THR A 79 -6.07 -7.16 -14.13
N GLY A 80 -6.75 -6.01 -14.22
CA GLY A 80 -7.90 -5.85 -15.12
C GLY A 80 -7.55 -6.03 -16.59
N HIS A 81 -6.40 -5.50 -17.03
CA HIS A 81 -5.94 -5.66 -18.41
C HIS A 81 -5.64 -7.13 -18.75
N GLN A 82 -5.07 -7.89 -17.81
CA GLN A 82 -4.78 -9.31 -17.96
C GLN A 82 -6.08 -10.13 -18.10
N GLU A 83 -7.10 -9.85 -17.28
CA GLU A 83 -8.39 -10.53 -17.35
C GLU A 83 -9.12 -10.30 -18.67
N ASP A 84 -9.09 -9.06 -19.18
CA ASP A 84 -9.71 -8.70 -20.45
C ASP A 84 -9.02 -9.39 -21.64
N LEU A 85 -7.69 -9.49 -21.63
CA LEU A 85 -6.93 -10.22 -22.64
C LEU A 85 -7.23 -11.72 -22.61
N VAL A 86 -7.37 -12.31 -21.42
CA VAL A 86 -7.74 -13.73 -21.25
C VAL A 86 -9.14 -14.00 -21.78
N LYS A 87 -10.12 -13.14 -21.45
CA LYS A 87 -11.50 -13.24 -21.97
C LYS A 87 -11.54 -13.15 -23.51
N ARG A 88 -10.88 -12.13 -24.09
CA ARG A 88 -10.79 -11.97 -25.55
C ARG A 88 -10.17 -13.18 -26.25
N ARG A 89 -9.13 -13.78 -25.65
CA ARG A 89 -8.48 -14.99 -26.18
C ARG A 89 -9.40 -16.22 -26.11
N GLN A 90 -10.18 -16.37 -25.05
CA GLN A 90 -11.17 -17.45 -24.93
C GLN A 90 -12.32 -17.30 -25.93
N ASP A 91 -12.80 -16.07 -26.16
CA ASP A 91 -13.86 -15.79 -27.14
C ASP A 91 -13.41 -16.01 -28.59
N LEU A 92 -12.14 -15.73 -28.90
CA LEU A 92 -11.55 -16.04 -30.21
C LEU A 92 -11.45 -17.55 -30.44
N LYS A 93 -11.11 -18.33 -29.41
CA LYS A 93 -11.08 -19.80 -29.47
C LYS A 93 -12.48 -20.41 -29.63
N LYS A 94 -13.49 -19.88 -28.93
CA LYS A 94 -14.89 -20.31 -29.08
C LYS A 94 -15.43 -20.07 -30.49
N ARG A 95 -15.09 -18.95 -31.12
CA ARG A 95 -15.49 -18.64 -32.51
C ARG A 95 -14.91 -19.61 -33.55
N HIS A 96 -13.68 -20.08 -33.35
CA HIS A 96 -13.04 -21.02 -34.29
C HIS A 96 -13.55 -22.47 -34.15
N GLN A 97 -14.11 -22.86 -33.00
CA GLN A 97 -14.66 -24.21 -32.81
C GLN A 97 -16.11 -24.37 -33.32
N GLY A 98 -16.83 -23.28 -33.61
CA GLY A 98 -18.21 -23.31 -34.08
C GLY A 98 -18.42 -23.49 -35.60
N SER A 99 -17.38 -23.31 -36.42
CA SER A 99 -17.52 -23.24 -37.89
C SER A 99 -17.37 -24.59 -38.63
N GLY A 100 -17.27 -25.71 -37.91
CA GLY A 100 -16.94 -27.03 -38.48
C GLY A 100 -18.12 -27.98 -38.79
N LYS A 101 -19.38 -27.54 -38.71
CA LYS A 101 -20.55 -28.44 -38.88
C LYS A 101 -21.54 -27.96 -39.94
N HIS A 102 -21.10 -27.79 -41.19
CA HIS A 102 -22.00 -27.82 -42.35
C HIS A 102 -21.23 -28.35 -43.58
N THR A 103 -20.87 -29.64 -43.55
CA THR A 103 -20.45 -30.37 -44.76
C THR A 103 -21.71 -30.93 -45.40
N VAL A 104 -22.07 -30.33 -46.54
CA VAL A 104 -23.08 -30.80 -47.48
C VAL A 104 -22.70 -32.20 -47.96
N MET A 105 -23.59 -33.18 -47.83
CA MET A 105 -23.53 -34.45 -48.55
C MET A 105 -24.92 -34.80 -49.07
N THR A 106 -24.88 -35.20 -50.34
CA THR A 106 -25.93 -35.57 -51.28
C THR A 106 -26.84 -36.70 -50.80
#